data_AF-A0A7Y2EMX1-F1
#
_entry.id   AF-A0A7Y2EMX1-F1
#
_cell.length_a   1.000
_cell.length_b   1.000
_cell.length_c   1.000
_cell.angle_alpha   90.00
_cell.angle_beta   90.00
_cell.angle_gamma   90.00
#
_symmetry.space_group_name_H-M   'P 1'
#
loop_
_entity.id
_entity.type
_entity.pdbx_description
1 polymer ?
#
loop_
_entity_poly.entity_id
_entity_poly.type
_entity_poly.pdbx_seq_one_letter_code
_entity_poly.pdbx_strand_id
1 'polypeptide(L)'
;MTRRPAPCSIAYTALVAVLTLALPAVTAAQDNKAVACEANAAPGNACRSRNLDWVPIEAVPVELIDRQCENCSGRYIDPLAGEDRNADPDLADINASANTTILREDEVILSGGVSADQGYRQMRGDSVVVDRSEKSTTLEGNVTLREPGVLVRGDKAEIFSEDDTAKVYNGQFVFHREHMHGTASLLERDRDGLVSVHEGEFTFCAPGEDDWAVLSDRLDLDLEEGLATARNARIEVDGVPLFYTPWLRFPLDDRRRTGFLWPDFGNDSTGGLDITVPLYINLAPDYDALYSPRYIEERGLNHELQLRYKHELLGNWMGGGAYMGSDDRYENQLPDSRSDDRWLGVVRHKGLIDQRWRSTVDYGKASDVDYMKDLETSNLDSQRRTSLLQLAQLDYLGNNWLMTLQAQQFQSLADDINNDYKKLPQFSARYRG
;
A
#
# COMPACT_ATOMS: atom_id res chain seq x y z
N MET A 1 -12.94 20.24 -33.61
CA MET A 1 -11.76 19.36 -33.45
C MET A 1 -11.34 19.41 -32.00
N THR A 2 -11.86 18.46 -31.24
CA THR A 2 -11.67 18.25 -29.81
C THR A 2 -10.29 17.64 -29.55
N ARG A 3 -9.46 18.31 -28.74
CA ARG A 3 -8.21 17.73 -28.20
C ARG A 3 -8.55 16.94 -26.94
N ARG A 4 -8.21 15.65 -26.94
CA ARG A 4 -8.13 14.80 -25.75
C ARG A 4 -6.94 15.26 -24.88
N PRO A 5 -7.02 15.22 -23.54
CA PRO A 5 -5.83 15.27 -22.71
C PRO A 5 -5.15 13.89 -22.63
N ALA A 6 -3.82 13.89 -22.52
CA ALA A 6 -2.94 12.73 -22.36
C ALA A 6 -2.73 12.41 -20.86
N PRO A 7 -2.31 11.19 -20.50
CA PRO A 7 -2.23 10.73 -19.11
C PRO A 7 -1.02 11.27 -18.33
N CYS A 8 -1.15 11.20 -17.00
CA CYS A 8 -0.30 11.69 -15.94
C CYS A 8 1.22 11.55 -16.16
N SER A 9 1.90 12.70 -16.16
CA SER A 9 3.32 12.82 -15.84
C SER A 9 3.47 14.06 -14.97
N ILE A 10 3.87 13.91 -13.70
CA ILE A 10 4.19 15.06 -12.85
C ILE A 10 5.47 14.79 -12.04
N ALA A 11 6.52 15.48 -12.46
CA ALA A 11 7.47 16.14 -11.57
C ALA A 11 7.49 17.64 -11.94
N TYR A 12 7.75 18.49 -10.94
CA TYR A 12 8.01 19.95 -10.94
C TYR A 12 6.87 20.93 -10.51
N THR A 13 6.94 21.29 -9.21
CA THR A 13 6.96 22.64 -8.59
C THR A 13 5.85 23.69 -8.81
N ALA A 14 5.10 23.92 -7.72
CA ALA A 14 4.99 25.13 -6.88
C ALA A 14 4.49 26.51 -7.40
N LEU A 15 3.46 26.99 -6.65
CA LEU A 15 3.18 28.34 -6.12
C LEU A 15 2.37 29.35 -6.98
N VAL A 16 1.16 29.72 -6.52
CA VAL A 16 0.80 31.03 -5.89
C VAL A 16 -0.72 31.10 -5.62
N ALA A 17 -1.08 31.65 -4.44
CA ALA A 17 -2.42 31.90 -3.90
C ALA A 17 -3.00 33.27 -4.38
N VAL A 18 -4.21 33.80 -4.11
CA VAL A 18 -5.20 33.80 -3.02
C VAL A 18 -6.51 34.43 -3.60
N LEU A 19 -7.64 34.29 -2.91
CA LEU A 19 -8.67 35.32 -2.55
C LEU A 19 -10.16 35.05 -2.93
N THR A 20 -10.91 34.72 -1.86
CA THR A 20 -12.20 35.31 -1.39
C THR A 20 -13.60 34.94 -1.91
N LEU A 21 -14.38 34.44 -0.94
CA LEU A 21 -15.67 34.95 -0.39
C LEU A 21 -17.02 34.39 -0.88
N ALA A 22 -17.78 33.98 0.16
CA ALA A 22 -19.22 34.14 0.41
C ALA A 22 -20.16 32.94 0.20
N LEU A 23 -20.68 32.46 1.35
CA LEU A 23 -21.93 31.69 1.53
C LEU A 23 -23.16 32.57 1.21
N PRO A 24 -24.32 31.98 0.88
CA PRO A 24 -25.27 31.61 1.93
C PRO A 24 -25.91 30.21 1.75
N ALA A 25 -26.43 29.72 2.87
CA ALA A 25 -27.15 28.47 3.02
C ALA A 25 -28.40 28.36 2.13
N VAL A 26 -28.63 27.17 1.58
CA VAL A 26 -29.94 26.71 1.12
C VAL A 26 -30.19 25.34 1.74
N THR A 27 -31.17 25.30 2.64
CA THR A 27 -31.85 24.08 3.07
C THR A 27 -32.70 23.54 1.91
N ALA A 28 -32.47 22.31 1.47
CA ALA A 28 -33.44 21.53 0.73
C ALA A 28 -33.23 20.02 0.98
N ALA A 29 -34.35 19.33 1.07
CA ALA A 29 -34.54 17.97 1.58
C ALA A 29 -33.73 16.87 0.86
N GLN A 30 -33.39 15.84 1.64
CA GLN A 30 -32.96 14.53 1.15
C GLN A 30 -34.05 13.95 0.24
N ASP A 31 -33.69 13.68 -1.02
CA ASP A 31 -34.47 12.84 -1.92
C ASP A 31 -33.54 11.71 -2.37
N ASN A 32 -33.58 10.58 -1.66
CA ASN A 32 -32.89 9.34 -2.03
C ASN A 32 -33.50 8.81 -3.33
N LYS A 33 -32.94 9.20 -4.47
CA LYS A 33 -33.22 8.56 -5.75
C LYS A 33 -32.00 7.80 -6.21
N ALA A 34 -32.13 6.48 -6.19
CA ALA A 34 -31.24 5.56 -6.88
C ALA A 34 -31.03 6.06 -8.32
N VAL A 35 -29.77 6.34 -8.67
CA VAL A 35 -29.37 6.72 -10.02
C VAL A 35 -29.56 5.51 -10.92
N ALA A 36 -30.67 5.47 -11.65
CA ALA A 36 -30.87 4.52 -12.73
C ALA A 36 -29.94 4.90 -13.90
N CYS A 37 -29.14 3.94 -14.39
CA CYS A 37 -28.33 4.12 -15.59
C CYS A 37 -29.23 4.48 -16.79
N GLU A 38 -28.99 5.63 -17.42
CA GLU A 38 -29.69 6.01 -18.65
C GLU A 38 -29.34 5.06 -19.80
N ALA A 39 -30.37 4.60 -20.51
CA ALA A 39 -30.32 3.55 -21.53
C ALA A 39 -29.70 3.97 -22.88
N ASN A 40 -28.85 5.00 -22.94
CA ASN A 40 -28.37 5.58 -24.22
C ASN A 40 -26.87 5.88 -24.25
N ALA A 41 -26.03 4.92 -23.86
CA ALA A 41 -24.59 4.93 -24.18
C ALA A 41 -24.28 3.90 -25.28
N ALA A 42 -23.42 4.29 -26.23
CA ALA A 42 -23.01 3.51 -27.40
C ALA A 42 -22.50 2.09 -27.06
N PRO A 43 -22.65 1.09 -27.98
CA PRO A 43 -22.34 -0.29 -27.69
C PRO A 43 -20.81 -0.49 -27.69
N GLY A 44 -20.22 -0.46 -26.51
CA GLY A 44 -18.81 -0.71 -26.27
C GLY A 44 -18.42 -0.23 -24.88
N ASN A 45 -18.27 -1.18 -23.96
CA ASN A 45 -17.65 -1.05 -22.63
C ASN A 45 -18.40 -0.30 -21.50
N ALA A 46 -19.54 0.37 -21.74
CA ALA A 46 -20.23 1.16 -20.69
C ALA A 46 -21.29 0.42 -19.83
N CYS A 47 -21.27 -0.92 -19.75
CA CYS A 47 -22.27 -1.69 -18.98
C CYS A 47 -21.75 -2.95 -18.27
N ARG A 48 -20.45 -3.00 -17.93
CA ARG A 48 -19.88 -4.06 -17.08
C ARG A 48 -19.62 -3.63 -15.61
N SER A 49 -19.93 -2.39 -15.24
CA SER A 49 -19.73 -1.83 -13.89
C SER A 49 -21.02 -1.76 -13.05
N ARG A 50 -21.92 -2.75 -13.13
CA ARG A 50 -23.10 -2.77 -12.25
C ARG A 50 -22.78 -3.59 -11.02
N ASN A 51 -22.35 -3.09 -9.88
CA ASN A 51 -21.98 -1.80 -9.34
C ASN A 51 -21.08 -2.23 -8.18
N LEU A 52 -19.76 -2.23 -8.37
CA LEU A 52 -18.78 -2.70 -7.38
C LEU A 52 -18.65 -1.72 -6.20
N ASP A 53 -19.70 -0.95 -5.93
CA ASP A 53 -19.72 0.16 -4.97
C ASP A 53 -18.64 1.23 -5.22
N TRP A 54 -18.15 1.30 -6.46
CA TRP A 54 -17.20 2.32 -6.87
C TRP A 54 -17.89 3.65 -7.15
N VAL A 55 -17.36 4.71 -6.57
CA VAL A 55 -17.85 6.08 -6.70
C VAL A 55 -16.75 6.96 -7.29
N PRO A 56 -17.00 7.68 -8.40
CA PRO A 56 -16.01 8.59 -8.98
C PRO A 56 -15.75 9.77 -8.05
N ILE A 57 -14.54 10.34 -8.10
CA ILE A 57 -14.06 11.36 -7.15
C ILE A 57 -15.00 12.56 -7.01
N GLU A 58 -15.69 12.97 -8.08
CA GLU A 58 -16.64 14.09 -8.05
C GLU A 58 -17.88 13.84 -7.19
N ALA A 59 -18.18 12.57 -6.90
CA ALA A 59 -19.31 12.13 -6.09
C ALA A 59 -18.89 11.59 -4.71
N VAL A 60 -17.58 11.54 -4.40
CA VAL A 60 -17.08 11.12 -3.09
C VAL A 60 -17.26 12.28 -2.09
N PRO A 61 -17.80 12.02 -0.88
CA PRO A 61 -17.85 13.02 0.19
C PRO A 61 -16.46 13.57 0.52
N VAL A 62 -16.34 14.89 0.72
CA VAL A 62 -15.05 15.59 0.90
C VAL A 62 -14.23 15.01 2.07
N GLU A 63 -14.92 14.52 3.10
CA GLU A 63 -14.30 13.91 4.29
C GLU A 63 -13.62 12.56 4.00
N LEU A 64 -13.97 11.91 2.89
CA LEU A 64 -13.45 10.61 2.47
C LEU A 64 -12.43 10.70 1.33
N ILE A 65 -12.08 11.91 0.88
CA ILE A 65 -11.07 12.12 -0.15
C ILE A 65 -9.69 12.10 0.51
N ASP A 66 -8.96 11.01 0.31
CA ASP A 66 -7.56 10.88 0.68
C ASP A 66 -6.66 10.74 -0.57
N ARG A 67 -5.36 10.61 -0.35
CA ARG A 67 -4.37 10.49 -1.43
C ARG A 67 -4.65 9.29 -2.35
N GLN A 68 -5.21 8.20 -1.82
CA GLN A 68 -5.53 7.03 -2.63
C GLN A 68 -6.75 7.31 -3.51
N CYS A 69 -7.79 7.95 -2.96
CA CYS A 69 -8.94 8.40 -3.72
C CYS A 69 -8.54 9.36 -4.87
N GLU A 70 -7.59 10.27 -4.61
CA GLU A 70 -7.04 11.16 -5.63
C GLU A 70 -6.28 10.40 -6.73
N ASN A 71 -5.41 9.45 -6.34
CA ASN A 71 -4.63 8.65 -7.29
C ASN A 71 -5.51 7.76 -8.18
N CYS A 72 -6.58 7.19 -7.61
CA CYS A 72 -7.47 6.28 -8.31
C CYS A 72 -8.69 6.98 -8.94
N SER A 73 -8.79 8.32 -8.86
CA SER A 73 -9.95 9.10 -9.36
C SER A 73 -11.31 8.64 -8.82
N GLY A 74 -11.35 8.10 -7.60
CA GLY A 74 -12.57 7.59 -6.96
C GLY A 74 -12.30 6.65 -5.79
N ARG A 75 -13.36 6.05 -5.25
CA ARG A 75 -13.28 5.14 -4.10
C ARG A 75 -14.44 4.14 -4.06
N TYR A 76 -14.16 2.96 -3.50
CA TYR A 76 -15.17 2.00 -3.04
C TYR A 76 -15.85 2.49 -1.75
N ILE A 77 -17.16 2.68 -1.76
CA ILE A 77 -17.94 3.12 -0.58
C ILE A 77 -18.82 1.99 -0.09
N ASP A 78 -18.50 1.44 1.08
CA ASP A 78 -19.30 0.39 1.70
C ASP A 78 -20.65 0.93 2.21
N PRO A 79 -21.80 0.48 1.66
CA PRO A 79 -23.12 0.86 2.15
C PRO A 79 -23.39 0.39 3.58
N LEU A 80 -22.70 -0.64 4.07
CA LEU A 80 -22.86 -1.20 5.41
C LEU A 80 -21.78 -0.71 6.40
N ALA A 81 -21.01 0.34 6.06
CA ALA A 81 -19.92 0.83 6.90
C ALA A 81 -20.37 1.24 8.32
N GLY A 82 -21.63 1.65 8.47
CA GLY A 82 -22.23 2.07 9.74
C GLY A 82 -23.09 1.01 10.44
N GLU A 83 -23.20 -0.21 9.90
CA GLU A 83 -23.99 -1.29 10.51
C GLU A 83 -23.33 -1.81 11.79
N ASP A 84 -24.15 -2.23 12.76
CA ASP A 84 -23.67 -2.77 14.04
C ASP A 84 -23.10 -4.19 13.83
N ARG A 85 -21.78 -4.31 13.97
CA ARG A 85 -21.06 -5.59 13.86
C ARG A 85 -21.29 -6.53 15.05
N ASN A 86 -21.99 -6.10 16.11
CA ASN A 86 -22.30 -6.96 17.25
C ASN A 86 -23.44 -7.95 16.98
N ALA A 87 -24.19 -7.78 15.88
CA ALA A 87 -25.20 -8.74 15.43
C ALA A 87 -24.53 -9.84 14.59
N ASP A 88 -23.82 -10.74 15.27
CA ASP A 88 -23.17 -11.90 14.66
C ASP A 88 -24.17 -12.70 13.80
N PRO A 89 -23.95 -12.82 12.47
CA PRO A 89 -24.80 -13.60 11.58
C PRO A 89 -25.00 -15.02 12.06
N ASP A 90 -23.98 -15.64 12.65
CA ASP A 90 -24.03 -17.06 13.02
C ASP A 90 -24.93 -17.30 14.25
N LEU A 91 -25.28 -16.23 14.98
CA LEU A 91 -26.23 -16.24 16.10
C LEU A 91 -27.61 -15.68 15.74
N ALA A 92 -27.76 -15.11 14.53
CA ALA A 92 -28.97 -14.42 14.11
C ALA A 92 -29.92 -15.33 13.31
N ASP A 93 -31.22 -15.07 13.45
CA ASP A 93 -32.24 -15.71 12.62
C ASP A 93 -32.11 -15.28 11.16
N ILE A 94 -32.36 -16.22 10.24
CA ILE A 94 -32.40 -15.95 8.80
C ILE A 94 -33.81 -15.49 8.43
N ASN A 95 -33.91 -14.26 7.92
CA ASN A 95 -35.15 -13.69 7.39
C ASN A 95 -35.09 -13.69 5.86
N ALA A 96 -35.91 -14.52 5.21
CA ALA A 96 -35.94 -14.63 3.75
C ALA A 96 -37.29 -14.21 3.16
N SER A 97 -37.23 -13.56 2.00
CA SER A 97 -38.39 -13.16 1.20
C SER A 97 -38.18 -13.55 -0.27
N ALA A 98 -39.26 -13.99 -0.93
CA ALA A 98 -39.27 -14.36 -2.34
C ALA A 98 -40.70 -14.22 -2.91
N ASN A 99 -40.82 -14.15 -4.23
CA ASN A 99 -42.12 -14.11 -4.90
C ASN A 99 -42.87 -15.45 -4.83
N THR A 100 -42.14 -16.57 -4.87
CA THR A 100 -42.69 -17.91 -4.74
C THR A 100 -41.88 -18.72 -3.75
N THR A 101 -42.57 -19.50 -2.93
CA THR A 101 -41.98 -20.42 -1.96
C THR A 101 -42.66 -21.77 -2.08
N ILE A 102 -41.87 -22.82 -2.26
CA ILE A 102 -42.33 -24.21 -2.28
C ILE A 102 -41.64 -24.93 -1.13
N LEU A 103 -42.42 -25.46 -0.19
CA LEU A 103 -41.92 -26.29 0.90
C LEU A 103 -42.24 -27.75 0.59
N ARG A 104 -41.20 -28.57 0.59
CA ARG A 104 -41.27 -30.03 0.61
C ARG A 104 -40.73 -30.52 1.96
N GLU A 105 -40.74 -31.83 2.17
CA GLU A 105 -40.27 -32.45 3.43
C GLU A 105 -38.80 -32.08 3.71
N ASP A 106 -37.93 -32.34 2.73
CA ASP A 106 -36.48 -32.13 2.84
C ASP A 106 -35.94 -30.92 2.05
N GLU A 107 -36.79 -30.21 1.30
CA GLU A 107 -36.36 -29.16 0.37
C GLU A 107 -37.22 -27.89 0.52
N VAL A 108 -36.59 -26.72 0.55
CA VAL A 108 -37.26 -25.41 0.47
C VAL A 108 -36.75 -24.67 -0.77
N ILE A 109 -37.66 -24.37 -1.70
CA ILE A 109 -37.35 -23.66 -2.95
C ILE A 109 -37.97 -22.27 -2.89
N LEU A 110 -37.13 -21.24 -2.98
CA LEU A 110 -37.48 -19.83 -3.07
C LEU A 110 -37.15 -19.33 -4.47
N SER A 111 -38.06 -18.62 -5.13
CA SER A 111 -37.82 -18.13 -6.50
C SER A 111 -38.51 -16.81 -6.82
N GLY A 112 -38.02 -16.18 -7.90
CA GLY A 112 -38.55 -14.93 -8.44
C GLY A 112 -37.95 -13.70 -7.75
N GLY A 113 -36.66 -13.74 -7.42
CA GLY A 113 -35.97 -12.68 -6.69
C GLY A 113 -36.03 -12.93 -5.19
N VAL A 114 -35.01 -13.61 -4.68
CA VAL A 114 -34.85 -13.95 -3.28
C VAL A 114 -33.96 -12.91 -2.61
N SER A 115 -34.40 -12.42 -1.45
CA SER A 115 -33.59 -11.60 -0.55
C SER A 115 -33.64 -12.24 0.83
N ALA A 116 -32.46 -12.50 1.40
CA ALA A 116 -32.32 -13.06 2.73
C ALA A 116 -31.32 -12.22 3.55
N ASP A 117 -31.67 -11.97 4.80
CA ASP A 117 -30.85 -11.21 5.74
C ASP A 117 -30.63 -12.07 7.00
N GLN A 118 -29.39 -12.10 7.48
CA GLN A 118 -28.96 -12.83 8.67
C GLN A 118 -28.00 -11.94 9.48
N GLY A 119 -28.48 -11.30 10.54
CA GLY A 119 -27.71 -10.27 11.24
C GLY A 119 -27.36 -9.13 10.26
N TYR A 120 -26.06 -8.83 10.12
CA TYR A 120 -25.57 -7.86 9.12
C TYR A 120 -25.30 -8.47 7.72
N ARG A 121 -25.40 -9.80 7.56
CA ARG A 121 -25.16 -10.48 6.28
C ARG A 121 -26.39 -10.36 5.40
N GLN A 122 -26.21 -9.83 4.19
CA GLN A 122 -27.26 -9.74 3.18
C GLN A 122 -26.94 -10.68 2.01
N MET A 123 -27.93 -11.45 1.60
CA MET A 123 -27.85 -12.42 0.49
C MET A 123 -28.99 -12.18 -0.50
N ARG A 124 -28.67 -12.15 -1.78
CA ARG A 124 -29.64 -12.01 -2.88
C ARG A 124 -29.34 -12.98 -4.00
N GLY A 125 -30.37 -13.42 -4.71
CA GLY A 125 -30.26 -14.24 -5.91
C GLY A 125 -31.62 -14.42 -6.59
N ASP A 126 -31.65 -15.01 -7.78
CA ASP A 126 -32.90 -15.22 -8.53
C ASP A 126 -33.71 -16.40 -7.96
N SER A 127 -33.00 -17.45 -7.53
CA SER A 127 -33.57 -18.61 -6.84
C SER A 127 -32.64 -19.16 -5.76
N VAL A 128 -33.23 -19.72 -4.71
CA VAL A 128 -32.53 -20.38 -3.61
C VAL A 128 -33.17 -21.73 -3.34
N VAL A 129 -32.35 -22.77 -3.23
CA VAL A 129 -32.75 -24.12 -2.85
C VAL A 129 -32.03 -24.47 -1.55
N VAL A 130 -32.79 -24.78 -0.51
CA VAL A 130 -32.27 -25.27 0.77
C VAL A 130 -32.57 -26.76 0.85
N ASP A 131 -31.54 -27.59 0.86
CA ASP A 131 -31.63 -29.02 1.11
C ASP A 131 -31.33 -29.29 2.59
N ARG A 132 -32.34 -29.77 3.32
CA ARG A 132 -32.25 -30.06 4.75
C ARG A 132 -31.54 -31.37 5.04
N SER A 133 -31.55 -32.30 4.08
CA SER A 133 -30.90 -33.60 4.23
C SER A 133 -29.40 -33.49 4.07
N GLU A 134 -28.95 -32.69 3.09
CA GLU A 134 -27.54 -32.40 2.83
C GLU A 134 -27.02 -31.18 3.62
N LYS A 135 -27.90 -30.49 4.36
CA LYS A 135 -27.59 -29.24 5.09
C LYS A 135 -26.90 -28.21 4.19
N SER A 136 -27.33 -28.14 2.93
CA SER A 136 -26.75 -27.30 1.90
C SER A 136 -27.76 -26.26 1.43
N THR A 137 -27.27 -25.08 1.05
CA THR A 137 -28.07 -24.02 0.45
C THR A 137 -27.42 -23.59 -0.84
N THR A 138 -28.16 -23.66 -1.95
CA THR A 138 -27.70 -23.27 -3.27
C THR A 138 -28.45 -22.01 -3.71
N LEU A 139 -27.72 -20.96 -4.08
CA LEU A 139 -28.24 -19.73 -4.66
C LEU A 139 -27.84 -19.68 -6.13
N GLU A 140 -28.77 -19.38 -7.02
CA GLU A 140 -28.51 -19.27 -8.47
C GLU A 140 -29.08 -17.97 -9.04
N GLY A 141 -28.32 -17.39 -9.98
CA GLY A 141 -28.69 -16.19 -10.73
C GLY A 141 -28.48 -14.90 -9.94
N ASN A 142 -27.67 -13.98 -10.49
CA ASN A 142 -27.38 -12.66 -9.91
C ASN A 142 -27.04 -12.72 -8.41
N VAL A 143 -26.25 -13.72 -7.99
CA VAL A 143 -25.95 -13.94 -6.58
C VAL A 143 -25.17 -12.74 -6.06
N THR A 144 -25.61 -12.18 -4.95
CA THR A 144 -24.91 -11.10 -4.25
C THR A 144 -24.88 -11.42 -2.76
N LEU A 145 -23.68 -11.54 -2.22
CA LEU A 145 -23.40 -11.65 -0.80
C LEU A 145 -22.73 -10.36 -0.33
N ARG A 146 -23.24 -9.77 0.75
CA ARG A 146 -22.71 -8.54 1.31
C ARG A 146 -22.58 -8.65 2.82
N GLU A 147 -21.44 -8.21 3.33
CA GLU A 147 -21.14 -8.02 4.74
C GLU A 147 -20.41 -6.66 4.90
N PRO A 148 -20.33 -6.08 6.12
CA PRO A 148 -19.54 -4.89 6.34
C PRO A 148 -18.09 -5.06 5.86
N GLY A 149 -17.70 -4.26 4.87
CA GLY A 149 -16.38 -4.27 4.24
C GLY A 149 -16.25 -5.18 3.02
N VAL A 150 -17.20 -6.08 2.75
CA VAL A 150 -17.08 -7.11 1.69
C VAL A 150 -18.32 -7.15 0.82
N LEU A 151 -18.10 -7.13 -0.50
CA LEU A 151 -19.11 -7.45 -1.51
C LEU A 151 -18.60 -8.61 -2.35
N VAL A 152 -19.39 -9.67 -2.47
CA VAL A 152 -19.16 -10.77 -3.41
C VAL A 152 -20.36 -10.91 -4.32
N ARG A 153 -20.13 -11.09 -5.61
CA ARG A 153 -21.14 -11.39 -6.63
C ARG A 153 -20.73 -12.60 -7.42
N GLY A 154 -21.69 -13.33 -7.97
CA GLY A 154 -21.38 -14.47 -8.85
C GLY A 154 -22.63 -15.06 -9.49
N ASP A 155 -22.42 -16.12 -10.27
CA ASP A 155 -23.50 -16.80 -10.97
C ASP A 155 -24.25 -17.79 -10.07
N LYS A 156 -23.49 -18.44 -9.17
CA LYS A 156 -23.98 -19.48 -8.26
C LYS A 156 -23.21 -19.41 -6.94
N ALA A 157 -23.89 -19.65 -5.83
CA ALA A 157 -23.26 -19.89 -4.55
C ALA A 157 -23.78 -21.17 -3.89
N GLU A 158 -22.90 -21.85 -3.18
CA GLU A 158 -23.21 -23.04 -2.39
C GLU A 158 -22.71 -22.81 -0.96
N ILE A 159 -23.58 -23.03 0.02
CA ILE A 159 -23.28 -22.86 1.44
C ILE A 159 -23.56 -24.19 2.12
N PHE A 160 -22.57 -24.76 2.79
CA PHE A 160 -22.67 -26.01 3.52
C PHE A 160 -22.65 -25.71 5.01
N SER A 161 -23.79 -25.88 5.68
CA SER A 161 -23.95 -25.52 7.10
C SER A 161 -23.31 -26.53 8.06
N GLU A 162 -22.97 -27.73 7.59
CA GLU A 162 -22.28 -28.73 8.42
C GLU A 162 -20.78 -28.46 8.51
N ASP A 163 -20.18 -27.99 7.42
CA ASP A 163 -18.75 -27.71 7.31
C ASP A 163 -18.40 -26.24 7.53
N ASP A 164 -19.42 -25.37 7.66
CA ASP A 164 -19.30 -23.90 7.69
C ASP A 164 -18.51 -23.35 6.49
N THR A 165 -18.75 -23.93 5.31
CA THR A 165 -18.05 -23.53 4.08
C THR A 165 -19.01 -22.85 3.12
N ALA A 166 -18.48 -21.90 2.36
CA ALA A 166 -19.22 -21.22 1.30
C ALA A 166 -18.38 -21.17 0.02
N LYS A 167 -19.03 -21.37 -1.12
CA LYS A 167 -18.43 -21.33 -2.45
C LYS A 167 -19.22 -20.39 -3.33
N VAL A 168 -18.55 -19.56 -4.11
CA VAL A 168 -19.16 -18.68 -5.13
C VAL A 168 -18.43 -18.88 -6.45
N TYR A 169 -19.18 -19.21 -7.48
CA TYR A 169 -18.66 -19.50 -8.82
C TYR A 169 -18.73 -18.28 -9.73
N ASN A 170 -17.70 -18.11 -10.58
CA ASN A 170 -17.53 -16.98 -11.50
C ASN A 170 -17.74 -15.64 -10.79
N GLY A 171 -17.00 -15.48 -9.69
CA GLY A 171 -17.21 -14.42 -8.74
C GLY A 171 -16.51 -13.12 -9.09
N GLN A 172 -17.10 -12.01 -8.65
CA GLN A 172 -16.43 -10.72 -8.50
C GLN A 172 -16.46 -10.34 -7.03
N PHE A 173 -15.39 -9.75 -6.52
CA PHE A 173 -15.31 -9.35 -5.13
C PHE A 173 -14.78 -7.92 -4.97
N VAL A 174 -15.17 -7.29 -3.87
CA VAL A 174 -14.67 -5.99 -3.41
C VAL A 174 -14.41 -6.05 -1.92
N PHE A 175 -13.18 -5.71 -1.55
CA PHE A 175 -12.75 -5.48 -0.18
C PHE A 175 -12.60 -3.98 0.02
N HIS A 176 -13.60 -3.36 0.66
CA HIS A 176 -13.74 -1.91 0.71
C HIS A 176 -12.65 -1.24 1.55
N ARG A 177 -12.21 -1.89 2.64
CA ARG A 177 -11.16 -1.36 3.54
C ARG A 177 -9.79 -1.41 2.87
N GLU A 178 -9.52 -2.48 2.14
CA GLU A 178 -8.28 -2.71 1.40
C GLU A 178 -8.24 -1.97 0.06
N HIS A 179 -9.37 -1.40 -0.39
CA HIS A 179 -9.54 -0.79 -1.71
C HIS A 179 -9.16 -1.72 -2.85
N MET A 180 -9.49 -3.01 -2.68
CA MET A 180 -9.13 -4.09 -3.58
C MET A 180 -10.39 -4.66 -4.22
N HIS A 181 -10.34 -4.92 -5.52
CA HIS A 181 -11.37 -5.66 -6.21
C HIS A 181 -10.76 -6.68 -7.15
N GLY A 182 -11.57 -7.62 -7.60
CA GLY A 182 -11.08 -8.68 -8.47
C GLY A 182 -12.16 -9.63 -8.97
N THR A 183 -11.72 -10.59 -9.77
CA THR A 183 -12.55 -11.66 -10.32
C THR A 183 -11.95 -13.02 -9.98
N ALA A 184 -12.77 -14.07 -10.01
CA ALA A 184 -12.36 -15.43 -9.67
C ALA A 184 -13.23 -16.47 -10.37
N SER A 185 -12.64 -17.58 -10.83
CA SER A 185 -13.43 -18.75 -11.25
C SER A 185 -14.20 -19.36 -10.06
N LEU A 186 -13.57 -19.38 -8.87
CA LEU A 186 -14.18 -19.86 -7.62
C LEU A 186 -13.64 -19.06 -6.43
N LEU A 187 -14.55 -18.55 -5.60
CA LEU A 187 -14.26 -18.05 -4.26
C LEU A 187 -14.73 -19.10 -3.26
N GLU A 188 -13.88 -19.46 -2.31
CA GLU A 188 -14.19 -20.38 -1.23
C GLU A 188 -13.88 -19.71 0.11
N ARG A 189 -14.77 -19.88 1.08
CA ARG A 189 -14.52 -19.53 2.48
C ARG A 189 -14.63 -20.80 3.31
N ASP A 190 -13.62 -21.06 4.12
CA ASP A 190 -13.64 -22.16 5.07
C ASP A 190 -14.17 -21.75 6.46
N ARG A 191 -14.30 -22.74 7.35
CA ARG A 191 -14.75 -22.56 8.73
C ARG A 191 -13.89 -21.59 9.53
N ASP A 192 -12.59 -21.54 9.25
CA ASP A 192 -11.64 -20.67 9.94
C ASP A 192 -11.69 -19.23 9.39
N GLY A 193 -12.49 -18.98 8.36
CA GLY A 193 -12.68 -17.67 7.74
C GLY A 193 -11.64 -17.33 6.69
N LEU A 194 -10.77 -18.27 6.30
CA LEU A 194 -9.82 -18.09 5.21
C LEU A 194 -10.59 -18.01 3.89
N VAL A 195 -10.35 -16.94 3.12
CA VAL A 195 -10.95 -16.76 1.79
C VAL A 195 -9.94 -17.18 0.73
N SER A 196 -10.24 -18.26 0.01
CA SER A 196 -9.46 -18.77 -1.11
C SER A 196 -10.08 -18.31 -2.43
N VAL A 197 -9.28 -17.64 -3.25
CA VAL A 197 -9.63 -17.16 -4.59
C VAL A 197 -8.91 -18.04 -5.60
N HIS A 198 -9.64 -18.81 -6.40
CA HIS A 198 -9.10 -19.73 -7.39
C HIS A 198 -9.18 -19.14 -8.80
N GLU A 199 -8.07 -19.23 -9.54
CA GLU A 199 -7.92 -18.67 -10.89
C GLU A 199 -8.44 -17.23 -10.94
N GLY A 200 -7.91 -16.39 -10.05
CA GLY A 200 -8.40 -15.04 -9.84
C GLY A 200 -7.42 -13.97 -10.27
N GLU A 201 -7.97 -12.79 -10.47
CA GLU A 201 -7.22 -11.55 -10.65
C GLU A 201 -7.65 -10.53 -9.59
N PHE A 202 -6.73 -9.68 -9.17
CA PHE A 202 -7.07 -8.54 -8.32
C PHE A 202 -6.24 -7.31 -8.70
N THR A 203 -6.80 -6.15 -8.39
CA THR A 203 -6.14 -4.86 -8.50
C THR A 203 -6.69 -3.88 -7.46
N PHE A 204 -5.94 -2.80 -7.24
CA PHE A 204 -6.36 -1.65 -6.44
C PHE A 204 -6.74 -0.44 -7.31
N CYS A 205 -6.67 -0.58 -8.63
CA CYS A 205 -7.08 0.44 -9.57
C CYS A 205 -8.61 0.55 -9.67
N ALA A 206 -9.08 1.64 -10.27
CA ALA A 206 -10.50 1.85 -10.50
C ALA A 206 -11.08 0.76 -11.44
N PRO A 207 -12.36 0.37 -11.29
CA PRO A 207 -12.96 -0.62 -12.17
C PRO A 207 -12.95 -0.17 -13.63
N GLY A 208 -12.36 -1.00 -14.50
CA GLY A 208 -12.28 -0.74 -15.95
C GLY A 208 -11.08 0.10 -16.38
N GLU A 209 -10.22 0.50 -15.45
CA GLU A 209 -8.93 1.16 -15.69
C GLU A 209 -7.83 0.38 -14.96
N ASP A 210 -7.62 -0.86 -15.38
CA ASP A 210 -6.67 -1.77 -14.74
C ASP A 210 -5.25 -1.53 -15.29
N ASP A 211 -4.62 -0.41 -14.88
CA ASP A 211 -3.22 -0.10 -15.23
C ASP A 211 -2.27 -1.26 -14.90
N TRP A 212 -2.60 -1.99 -13.82
CA TRP A 212 -1.93 -3.22 -13.45
C TRP A 212 -2.90 -4.18 -12.74
N ALA A 213 -2.60 -5.47 -12.80
CA ALA A 213 -3.33 -6.51 -12.09
C ALA A 213 -2.39 -7.64 -11.68
N VAL A 214 -2.76 -8.36 -10.63
CA VAL A 214 -2.09 -9.60 -10.22
C VAL A 214 -3.04 -10.75 -10.47
N LEU A 215 -2.62 -11.68 -11.31
CA LEU A 215 -3.37 -12.88 -11.63
C LEU A 215 -2.68 -14.08 -10.98
N SER A 216 -3.45 -14.99 -10.41
CA SER A 216 -2.90 -16.13 -9.68
C SER A 216 -3.80 -17.36 -9.79
N ASP A 217 -3.18 -18.53 -9.74
CA ASP A 217 -3.93 -19.80 -9.70
C ASP A 217 -4.68 -19.94 -8.37
N ARG A 218 -4.09 -19.40 -7.30
CA ARG A 218 -4.68 -19.40 -5.95
C ARG A 218 -4.19 -18.20 -5.16
N LEU A 219 -5.11 -17.46 -4.58
CA LEU A 219 -4.88 -16.39 -3.63
C LEU A 219 -5.61 -16.71 -2.32
N ASP A 220 -4.84 -16.96 -1.27
CA ASP A 220 -5.35 -17.21 0.08
C ASP A 220 -5.34 -15.87 0.86
N LEU A 221 -6.49 -15.42 1.34
CA LEU A 221 -6.69 -14.19 2.11
C LEU A 221 -7.02 -14.53 3.56
N ASP A 222 -6.04 -14.33 4.45
CA ASP A 222 -6.22 -14.46 5.89
C ASP A 222 -6.50 -13.08 6.49
N LEU A 223 -7.77 -12.82 6.78
CA LEU A 223 -8.22 -11.51 7.27
C LEU A 223 -7.86 -11.29 8.75
N GLU A 224 -7.73 -12.36 9.54
CA GLU A 224 -7.34 -12.29 10.95
C GLU A 224 -5.84 -11.94 11.06
N GLU A 225 -4.99 -12.63 10.31
CA GLU A 225 -3.56 -12.31 10.19
C GLU A 225 -3.30 -11.09 9.30
N GLY A 226 -4.26 -10.64 8.49
CA GLY A 226 -4.08 -9.51 7.58
C GLY A 226 -2.99 -9.80 6.56
N LEU A 227 -2.99 -11.02 6.01
CA LEU A 227 -1.98 -11.51 5.08
C LEU A 227 -2.64 -12.17 3.89
N ALA A 228 -2.22 -11.75 2.70
CA ALA A 228 -2.56 -12.42 1.46
C ALA A 228 -1.37 -13.23 0.94
N THR A 229 -1.65 -14.42 0.42
CA THR A 229 -0.66 -15.27 -0.25
C THR A 229 -1.17 -15.69 -1.62
N ALA A 230 -0.59 -15.13 -2.67
CA ALA A 230 -0.82 -15.56 -4.05
C ALA A 230 0.21 -16.65 -4.44
N ARG A 231 -0.24 -17.70 -5.12
CA ARG A 231 0.59 -18.78 -5.67
C ARG A 231 0.52 -18.76 -7.19
N ASN A 232 1.67 -18.99 -7.82
CA ASN A 232 1.85 -18.86 -9.27
C ASN A 232 1.35 -17.50 -9.78
N ALA A 233 1.74 -16.44 -9.08
CA ALA A 233 1.27 -15.10 -9.39
C ALA A 233 2.02 -14.56 -10.63
N ARG A 234 1.27 -13.94 -11.54
CA ARG A 234 1.78 -13.12 -12.63
C ARG A 234 1.30 -11.69 -12.43
N ILE A 235 2.20 -10.75 -12.65
CA ILE A 235 1.92 -9.32 -12.56
C ILE A 235 1.83 -8.80 -13.99
N GLU A 236 0.66 -8.27 -14.33
CA GLU A 236 0.38 -7.69 -15.63
C GLU A 236 0.30 -6.17 -15.50
N VAL A 237 0.86 -5.44 -16.47
CA VAL A 237 0.74 -3.99 -16.60
C VAL A 237 0.18 -3.71 -17.99
N ASP A 238 -0.93 -2.99 -18.08
CA ASP A 238 -1.67 -2.77 -19.33
C ASP A 238 -1.94 -4.09 -20.10
N GLY A 239 -2.26 -5.16 -19.35
CA GLY A 239 -2.49 -6.52 -19.86
C GLY A 239 -1.25 -7.28 -20.35
N VAL A 240 -0.04 -6.75 -20.16
CA VAL A 240 1.22 -7.40 -20.54
C VAL A 240 1.87 -8.05 -19.31
N PRO A 241 2.13 -9.38 -19.30
CA PRO A 241 2.78 -10.05 -18.17
C PRO A 241 4.26 -9.66 -18.09
N LEU A 242 4.64 -8.97 -17.02
CA LEU A 242 6.02 -8.50 -16.81
C LEU A 242 6.81 -9.38 -15.84
N PHE A 243 6.13 -9.96 -14.85
CA PHE A 243 6.80 -10.71 -13.79
C PHE A 243 5.99 -11.92 -13.37
N TYR A 244 6.68 -13.03 -13.10
CA TYR A 244 6.12 -14.24 -12.53
C TYR A 244 6.83 -14.56 -11.22
N THR A 245 6.05 -14.98 -10.22
CA THR A 245 6.58 -15.55 -8.99
C THR A 245 5.80 -16.79 -8.56
N PRO A 246 6.48 -17.87 -8.12
CA PRO A 246 5.81 -19.05 -7.56
C PRO A 246 4.95 -18.73 -6.33
N TRP A 247 5.35 -17.71 -5.56
CA TRP A 247 4.57 -17.23 -4.41
C TRP A 247 4.82 -15.74 -4.16
N LEU A 248 3.76 -15.01 -3.82
CA LEU A 248 3.80 -13.60 -3.43
C LEU A 248 3.00 -13.44 -2.14
N ARG A 249 3.60 -12.80 -1.14
CA ARG A 249 2.93 -12.47 0.11
C ARG A 249 2.86 -10.97 0.28
N PHE A 250 1.69 -10.44 0.60
CA PHE A 250 1.50 -9.01 0.83
C PHE A 250 0.53 -8.78 2.01
N PRO A 251 0.74 -7.72 2.80
CA PRO A 251 -0.15 -7.40 3.90
C PRO A 251 -1.49 -6.88 3.38
N LEU A 252 -2.57 -7.21 4.09
CA LEU A 252 -3.92 -6.70 3.85
C LEU A 252 -4.25 -5.48 4.74
N ASP A 253 -3.36 -5.11 5.66
CA ASP A 253 -3.51 -3.93 6.51
C ASP A 253 -2.14 -3.29 6.84
N ASP A 254 -2.13 -2.30 7.71
CA ASP A 254 -0.91 -1.55 8.07
C ASP A 254 0.08 -2.35 8.94
N ARG A 255 -0.18 -3.63 9.25
CA ARG A 255 0.77 -4.46 9.99
C ARG A 255 2.02 -4.69 9.14
N ARG A 256 3.16 -4.34 9.73
CA ARG A 256 4.47 -4.51 9.10
C ARG A 256 4.79 -5.99 8.93
N ARG A 257 5.08 -6.41 7.70
CA ARG A 257 5.47 -7.79 7.36
C ARG A 257 6.81 -7.77 6.61
N THR A 258 7.66 -8.75 6.90
CA THR A 258 8.93 -8.97 6.17
C THR A 258 8.64 -9.45 4.76
N GLY A 259 9.28 -8.86 3.76
CA GLY A 259 9.04 -9.19 2.36
C GLY A 259 9.85 -8.33 1.39
N PHE A 260 9.82 -8.73 0.12
CA PHE A 260 10.38 -7.92 -0.96
C PHE A 260 9.50 -6.69 -1.19
N LEU A 261 10.14 -5.54 -1.39
CA LEU A 261 9.49 -4.35 -1.92
C LEU A 261 9.57 -4.38 -3.44
N TRP A 262 8.85 -3.45 -4.08
CA TRP A 262 8.94 -3.27 -5.53
C TRP A 262 10.39 -2.99 -5.94
N PRO A 263 10.92 -3.72 -6.93
CA PRO A 263 12.23 -3.42 -7.47
C PRO A 263 12.22 -2.07 -8.17
N ASP A 264 13.36 -1.39 -8.11
CA ASP A 264 13.60 -0.14 -8.84
C ASP A 264 14.47 -0.42 -10.06
N PHE A 265 14.13 0.18 -11.20
CA PHE A 265 14.86 0.05 -12.45
C PHE A 265 15.28 1.42 -12.95
N GLY A 266 16.58 1.61 -13.12
CA GLY A 266 17.19 2.80 -13.68
C GLY A 266 17.98 2.50 -14.94
N ASN A 267 18.23 3.53 -15.74
CA ASN A 267 19.24 3.49 -16.78
C ASN A 267 19.86 4.87 -16.92
N ASP A 268 21.17 4.97 -16.75
CA ASP A 268 21.89 6.24 -16.87
C ASP A 268 23.21 6.10 -17.63
N SER A 269 23.80 7.22 -18.03
CA SER A 269 25.04 7.25 -18.83
C SER A 269 26.32 6.98 -18.04
N THR A 270 26.22 6.89 -16.71
CA THR A 270 27.33 6.70 -15.77
C THR A 270 27.42 5.28 -15.20
N GLY A 271 26.34 4.50 -15.25
CA GLY A 271 26.21 3.17 -14.70
C GLY A 271 25.49 2.16 -15.60
N GLY A 272 24.86 2.60 -16.70
CA GLY A 272 24.07 1.72 -17.57
C GLY A 272 22.78 1.26 -16.89
N LEU A 273 22.37 0.01 -17.14
CA LEU A 273 21.23 -0.62 -16.49
C LEU A 273 21.45 -0.73 -14.97
N ASP A 274 20.49 -0.27 -14.19
CA ASP A 274 20.50 -0.27 -12.73
C ASP A 274 19.26 -0.99 -12.20
N ILE A 275 19.46 -2.00 -11.35
CA ILE A 275 18.37 -2.81 -10.77
C ILE A 275 18.57 -2.91 -9.27
N THR A 276 17.61 -2.42 -8.49
CA THR A 276 17.59 -2.57 -7.04
C THR A 276 16.43 -3.47 -6.62
N VAL A 277 16.69 -4.45 -5.74
CA VAL A 277 15.65 -5.36 -5.22
C VAL A 277 15.57 -5.27 -3.69
N PRO A 278 14.80 -4.34 -3.13
CA PRO A 278 14.79 -4.12 -1.68
C PRO A 278 14.07 -5.24 -0.91
N LEU A 279 14.66 -5.67 0.19
CA LEU A 279 14.11 -6.62 1.16
C LEU A 279 13.86 -5.92 2.49
N TYR A 280 12.60 -5.72 2.83
CA TYR A 280 12.18 -5.19 4.12
C TYR A 280 12.10 -6.32 5.16
N ILE A 281 12.69 -6.08 6.33
CA ILE A 281 12.76 -7.04 7.43
C ILE A 281 12.18 -6.38 8.69
N ASN A 282 10.98 -6.79 9.07
CA ASN A 282 10.38 -6.40 10.33
C ASN A 282 10.96 -7.27 11.46
N LEU A 283 11.85 -6.69 12.28
CA LEU A 283 12.56 -7.43 13.33
C LEU A 283 11.78 -7.41 14.65
N ALA A 284 11.23 -6.26 15.02
CA ALA A 284 10.36 -6.05 16.17
C ALA A 284 9.47 -4.81 15.96
N PRO A 285 8.46 -4.56 16.81
CA PRO A 285 7.58 -3.39 16.66
C PRO A 285 8.30 -2.03 16.63
N ASP A 286 9.48 -1.94 17.25
CA ASP A 286 10.26 -0.72 17.45
C ASP A 286 11.54 -0.63 16.60
N TYR A 287 11.96 -1.69 15.91
CA TYR A 287 13.06 -1.65 14.94
C TYR A 287 12.88 -2.54 13.71
N ASP A 288 13.39 -2.06 12.59
CA ASP A 288 13.36 -2.76 11.31
C ASP A 288 14.66 -2.56 10.53
N ALA A 289 14.81 -3.39 9.49
CA ALA A 289 15.90 -3.31 8.53
C ALA A 289 15.37 -3.28 7.10
N LEU A 290 16.09 -2.61 6.21
CA LEU A 290 15.90 -2.62 4.77
C LEU A 290 17.25 -2.95 4.13
N TYR A 291 17.32 -4.10 3.48
CA TYR A 291 18.50 -4.53 2.72
C TYR A 291 18.20 -4.42 1.24
N SER A 292 18.96 -3.61 0.51
CA SER A 292 18.74 -3.34 -0.91
C SER A 292 19.99 -3.71 -1.71
N PRO A 293 20.11 -4.96 -2.21
CA PRO A 293 21.07 -5.28 -3.24
C PRO A 293 20.74 -4.50 -4.52
N ARG A 294 21.75 -3.85 -5.08
CA ARG A 294 21.65 -3.02 -6.27
C ARG A 294 22.72 -3.43 -7.27
N TYR A 295 22.31 -3.85 -8.45
CA TYR A 295 23.19 -4.19 -9.55
C TYR A 295 23.26 -3.03 -10.54
N ILE A 296 24.48 -2.58 -10.84
CA ILE A 296 24.75 -1.50 -11.80
C ILE A 296 25.62 -2.09 -12.90
N GLU A 297 25.13 -2.13 -14.13
CA GLU A 297 25.72 -2.85 -15.26
C GLU A 297 27.20 -2.54 -15.48
N GLU A 298 27.58 -1.26 -15.43
CA GLU A 298 28.96 -0.85 -15.68
C GLU A 298 29.84 -0.80 -14.42
N ARG A 299 29.32 -1.12 -13.24
CA ARG A 299 30.05 -0.97 -11.96
C ARG A 299 30.10 -2.25 -11.12
N GLY A 300 29.03 -3.02 -11.07
CA GLY A 300 28.91 -4.24 -10.28
C GLY A 300 27.82 -4.19 -9.22
N LEU A 301 27.98 -4.98 -8.15
CA LEU A 301 26.99 -5.18 -7.11
C LEU A 301 27.27 -4.29 -5.89
N ASN A 302 26.31 -3.44 -5.55
CA ASN A 302 26.29 -2.63 -4.33
C ASN A 302 25.33 -3.23 -3.31
N HIS A 303 25.75 -3.27 -2.05
CA HIS A 303 24.93 -3.74 -0.94
C HIS A 303 24.56 -2.58 -0.04
N GLU A 304 23.28 -2.21 -0.01
CA GLU A 304 22.77 -1.17 0.88
C GLU A 304 22.04 -1.79 2.07
N LEU A 305 22.31 -1.30 3.28
CA LEU A 305 21.61 -1.68 4.49
C LEU A 305 21.18 -0.43 5.24
N GLN A 306 19.92 -0.38 5.64
CA GLN A 306 19.37 0.63 6.52
C GLN A 306 18.70 -0.04 7.71
N LEU A 307 18.96 0.46 8.90
CA LEU A 307 18.38 0.06 10.18
C LEU A 307 17.65 1.26 10.76
N ARG A 308 16.41 1.06 11.21
CA ARG A 308 15.64 2.11 11.89
C ARG A 308 15.24 1.60 13.26
N TYR A 309 15.37 2.45 14.26
CA TYR A 309 14.96 2.17 15.63
C TYR A 309 14.23 3.37 16.20
N LYS A 310 13.07 3.13 16.82
CA LYS A 310 12.24 4.16 17.43
C LYS A 310 11.98 3.80 18.88
N HIS A 311 12.40 4.67 19.79
CA HIS A 311 12.16 4.50 21.22
C HIS A 311 11.74 5.82 21.86
N GLU A 312 10.81 5.77 22.80
CA GLU A 312 10.27 6.97 23.44
C GLU A 312 11.35 7.78 24.17
N LEU A 313 12.26 7.10 24.88
CA LEU A 313 13.32 7.75 25.64
C LEU A 313 14.61 7.95 24.83
N LEU A 314 14.90 7.05 23.88
CA LEU A 314 16.17 7.10 23.15
C LEU A 314 16.02 7.86 21.83
N GLY A 315 14.81 8.26 21.44
CA GLY A 315 14.53 8.97 20.21
C GLY A 315 14.44 8.06 18.99
N ASN A 316 14.52 8.68 17.81
CA ASN A 316 14.50 8.00 16.53
C ASN A 316 15.94 7.90 16.00
N TRP A 317 16.37 6.69 15.71
CA TRP A 317 17.66 6.35 15.14
C TRP A 317 17.48 5.78 13.74
N MET A 318 18.35 6.20 12.83
CA MET A 318 18.58 5.55 11.54
C MET A 318 20.07 5.36 11.39
N GLY A 319 20.50 4.11 11.25
CA GLY A 319 21.86 3.77 10.86
C GLY A 319 21.83 3.10 9.51
N GLY A 320 22.80 3.36 8.65
CA GLY A 320 22.85 2.67 7.38
C GLY A 320 24.20 2.77 6.73
N GLY A 321 24.38 1.97 5.70
CA GLY A 321 25.57 2.03 4.87
C GLY A 321 25.38 1.32 3.56
N ALA A 322 26.29 1.61 2.65
CA ALA A 322 26.38 0.97 1.36
C ALA A 322 27.82 0.50 1.15
N TYR A 323 27.99 -0.66 0.53
CA TYR A 323 29.30 -1.25 0.26
C TYR A 323 29.30 -1.93 -1.10
N MET A 324 30.26 -1.55 -1.93
CA MET A 324 30.58 -2.15 -3.21
C MET A 324 32.03 -2.63 -3.13
N GLY A 325 32.23 -3.94 -3.24
CA GLY A 325 33.56 -4.55 -3.11
C GLY A 325 34.41 -4.53 -4.37
N SER A 326 33.83 -4.15 -5.50
CA SER A 326 34.49 -4.00 -6.80
C SER A 326 33.67 -3.01 -7.62
N ASP A 327 34.24 -1.86 -7.99
CA ASP A 327 33.63 -0.88 -8.90
C ASP A 327 34.43 -0.87 -10.20
N ASP A 328 34.00 -1.68 -11.17
CA ASP A 328 34.74 -1.91 -12.43
C ASP A 328 35.02 -0.60 -13.18
N ARG A 329 34.09 0.36 -13.15
CA ARG A 329 34.26 1.65 -13.82
C ARG A 329 35.22 2.55 -13.04
N TYR A 330 35.18 2.52 -11.72
CA TYR A 330 36.10 3.29 -10.89
C TYR A 330 37.54 2.77 -10.98
N GLU A 331 37.74 1.44 -10.99
CA GLU A 331 39.05 0.82 -11.23
C GLU A 331 39.65 1.30 -12.56
N ASN A 332 38.84 1.31 -13.63
CA ASN A 332 39.28 1.78 -14.94
C ASN A 332 39.61 3.29 -15.00
N GLN A 333 38.96 4.11 -14.17
CA GLN A 333 39.23 5.56 -14.11
C GLN A 333 40.46 5.89 -13.26
N LEU A 334 40.72 5.08 -12.23
CA LEU A 334 41.82 5.27 -11.28
C LEU A 334 42.63 3.96 -11.11
N PRO A 335 43.31 3.48 -12.16
CA PRO A 335 44.00 2.19 -12.14
C PRO A 335 45.17 2.12 -11.14
N ASP A 336 45.66 3.28 -10.66
CA ASP A 336 46.70 3.37 -9.63
C ASP A 336 46.13 3.41 -8.20
N SER A 337 44.80 3.34 -8.02
CA SER A 337 44.17 3.29 -6.69
C SER A 337 44.53 2.00 -5.96
N ARG A 338 44.73 2.08 -4.64
CA ARG A 338 45.03 0.90 -3.81
C ARG A 338 43.84 -0.05 -3.60
N SER A 339 42.63 0.45 -3.83
CA SER A 339 41.37 -0.28 -3.66
C SER A 339 40.30 0.45 -4.47
N ASP A 340 39.45 -0.35 -5.08
CA ASP A 340 38.23 0.01 -5.80
C ASP A 340 36.97 -0.23 -4.95
N ASP A 341 37.14 -0.61 -3.68
CA ASP A 341 36.06 -0.70 -2.70
C ASP A 341 35.46 0.69 -2.45
N ARG A 342 34.15 0.80 -2.59
CA ARG A 342 33.41 2.04 -2.34
C ARG A 342 32.38 1.85 -1.26
N TRP A 343 32.30 2.78 -0.33
CA TRP A 343 31.39 2.67 0.78
C TRP A 343 30.88 4.02 1.30
N LEU A 344 29.70 3.96 1.89
CA LEU A 344 29.05 5.05 2.60
C LEU A 344 28.58 4.54 3.95
N GLY A 345 28.82 5.33 5.00
CA GLY A 345 28.24 5.12 6.32
C GLY A 345 27.43 6.35 6.73
N VAL A 346 26.20 6.12 7.18
CA VAL A 346 25.31 7.17 7.71
C VAL A 346 24.75 6.79 9.07
N VAL A 347 24.66 7.77 9.96
CA VAL A 347 23.94 7.66 11.23
C VAL A 347 23.19 8.96 11.48
N ARG A 348 21.88 8.84 11.71
CA ARG A 348 21.01 9.95 12.07
C ARG A 348 20.28 9.62 13.37
N HIS A 349 20.20 10.60 14.25
CA HIS A 349 19.49 10.50 15.51
C HIS A 349 18.79 11.82 15.81
N LYS A 350 17.54 11.73 16.27
CA LYS A 350 16.82 12.84 16.89
C LYS A 350 16.08 12.33 18.13
N GLY A 351 16.46 12.84 19.29
CA GLY A 351 15.82 12.52 20.57
C GLY A 351 15.39 13.77 21.32
N LEU A 352 14.29 13.66 22.06
CA LEU A 352 13.81 14.67 22.98
C LEU A 352 13.40 14.01 24.29
N ILE A 353 14.26 14.08 25.30
CA ILE A 353 14.04 13.46 26.61
C ILE A 353 13.46 14.51 27.56
N ASP A 354 12.34 14.18 28.18
CA ASP A 354 11.66 15.00 29.20
C ASP A 354 11.38 16.45 28.75
N GLN A 355 11.24 16.66 27.44
CA GLN A 355 11.11 17.98 26.80
C GLN A 355 12.24 18.98 27.11
N ARG A 356 13.33 18.51 27.74
CA ARG A 356 14.45 19.34 28.21
C ARG A 356 15.75 19.01 27.52
N TRP A 357 15.99 17.76 27.17
CA TRP A 357 17.24 17.33 26.55
C TRP A 357 16.98 16.98 25.10
N ARG A 358 17.45 17.81 24.18
CA ARG A 358 17.41 17.52 22.75
C ARG A 358 18.77 16.99 22.31
N SER A 359 18.78 15.79 21.75
CA SER A 359 19.99 15.17 21.21
C SER A 359 19.84 14.99 19.70
N THR A 360 20.91 15.29 18.97
CA THR A 360 20.96 15.18 17.51
C THR A 360 22.29 14.56 17.11
N VAL A 361 22.24 13.54 16.26
CA VAL A 361 23.42 13.06 15.51
C VAL A 361 23.08 13.13 14.03
N ASP A 362 23.99 13.66 13.23
CA ASP A 362 23.94 13.59 11.78
C ASP A 362 25.37 13.35 11.29
N TYR A 363 25.67 12.09 10.99
CA TYR A 363 26.99 11.64 10.58
C TYR A 363 26.89 10.97 9.23
N GLY A 364 27.64 11.49 8.26
CA GLY A 364 27.88 10.85 6.98
C GLY A 364 29.37 10.76 6.69
N LYS A 365 29.82 9.63 6.16
CA LYS A 365 31.19 9.46 5.68
C LYS A 365 31.22 8.54 4.46
N ALA A 366 31.92 8.97 3.42
CA ALA A 366 32.13 8.19 2.20
C ALA A 366 33.61 7.81 2.03
N SER A 367 33.86 6.74 1.28
CA SER A 367 35.19 6.26 0.87
C SER A 367 35.98 7.30 0.08
N ASP A 368 35.29 8.00 -0.82
CA ASP A 368 35.87 8.88 -1.82
C ASP A 368 34.96 10.11 -2.06
N VAL A 369 35.49 11.10 -2.77
CA VAL A 369 34.81 12.36 -3.05
C VAL A 369 33.76 12.24 -4.15
N ASP A 370 33.92 11.30 -5.09
CA ASP A 370 33.01 11.07 -6.21
C ASP A 370 31.82 10.15 -5.82
N TYR A 371 31.81 9.55 -4.63
CA TYR A 371 30.81 8.56 -4.21
C TYR A 371 29.37 9.01 -4.47
N MET A 372 29.02 10.23 -4.05
CA MET A 372 27.65 10.75 -4.17
C MET A 372 27.26 11.13 -5.60
N LYS A 373 28.25 11.36 -6.46
CA LYS A 373 28.06 11.70 -7.86
C LYS A 373 27.87 10.43 -8.70
N ASP A 374 28.53 9.36 -8.32
CA ASP A 374 28.55 8.10 -9.06
C ASP A 374 27.46 7.11 -8.65
N LEU A 375 27.21 6.97 -7.35
CA LEU A 375 26.45 5.84 -6.79
C LEU A 375 25.15 6.24 -6.09
N GLU A 376 24.69 7.49 -6.25
CA GLU A 376 23.44 8.05 -5.73
C GLU A 376 22.60 7.13 -4.81
N THR A 377 22.84 7.16 -3.49
CA THR A 377 22.19 6.24 -2.55
C THR A 377 20.88 6.84 -2.01
N SER A 378 19.78 6.59 -2.71
CA SER A 378 18.45 7.16 -2.40
C SER A 378 17.88 6.67 -1.06
N ASN A 379 18.06 5.39 -0.73
CA ASN A 379 17.53 4.77 0.51
C ASN A 379 18.10 5.39 1.80
N LEU A 380 19.30 5.96 1.74
CA LEU A 380 19.98 6.55 2.89
C LEU A 380 19.75 8.07 3.02
N ASP A 381 18.85 8.66 2.20
CA ASP A 381 18.52 10.09 2.18
C ASP A 381 19.79 10.95 2.10
N SER A 382 20.70 10.54 1.22
CA SER A 382 22.03 11.15 1.03
C SER A 382 22.26 11.62 -0.40
N GLN A 383 21.19 12.02 -1.11
CA GLN A 383 21.30 12.41 -2.51
C GLN A 383 22.07 13.73 -2.70
N ARG A 384 23.00 13.72 -3.67
CA ARG A 384 23.71 14.87 -4.27
C ARG A 384 24.06 15.99 -3.28
N ARG A 385 24.92 15.68 -2.32
CA ARG A 385 25.52 16.68 -1.42
C ARG A 385 26.94 16.98 -1.83
N THR A 386 27.33 18.25 -1.75
CA THR A 386 28.72 18.70 -1.92
C THR A 386 29.55 18.52 -0.63
N SER A 387 28.89 18.20 0.49
CA SER A 387 29.56 17.88 1.75
C SER A 387 28.70 16.98 2.63
N LEU A 388 29.36 16.14 3.44
CA LEU A 388 28.73 15.29 4.45
C LEU A 388 28.92 15.89 5.84
N LEU A 389 27.81 16.18 6.50
CA LEU A 389 27.80 16.67 7.88
C LEU A 389 28.21 15.55 8.82
N GLN A 390 29.03 15.90 9.81
CA GLN A 390 29.42 15.03 10.91
C GLN A 390 29.24 15.80 12.20
N LEU A 391 28.01 15.75 12.71
CA LEU A 391 27.50 16.51 13.85
C LEU A 391 27.06 15.56 14.97
N ALA A 392 27.50 15.87 16.18
CA ALA A 392 26.89 15.41 17.41
C ALA A 392 26.54 16.64 18.25
N GLN A 393 25.29 16.79 18.64
CA GLN A 393 24.79 17.95 19.37
C GLN A 393 23.87 17.51 20.51
N LEU A 394 24.05 18.15 21.66
CA LEU A 394 23.21 18.02 22.85
C LEU A 394 22.80 19.41 23.32
N ASP A 395 21.49 19.65 23.34
CA ASP A 395 20.91 20.88 23.86
C ASP A 395 20.16 20.62 25.16
N TYR A 396 20.36 21.50 26.13
CA TYR A 396 19.54 21.63 27.31
C TYR A 396 18.58 22.83 27.18
N LEU A 397 17.29 22.53 27.14
CA LEU A 397 16.15 23.44 27.03
C LEU A 397 15.64 23.75 28.45
N GLY A 398 16.35 24.62 29.15
CA GLY A 398 15.88 25.19 30.41
C GLY A 398 14.81 26.26 30.18
N ASN A 399 14.15 26.69 31.26
CA ASN A 399 13.08 27.70 31.19
C ASN A 399 13.60 29.03 30.63
N ASN A 400 14.74 29.51 31.15
CA ASN A 400 15.34 30.79 30.75
C ASN A 400 16.69 30.60 30.05
N TRP A 401 17.20 29.37 29.95
CA TRP A 401 18.51 29.07 29.39
C TRP A 401 18.38 28.08 28.23
N LEU A 402 19.12 28.32 27.16
CA LEU A 402 19.45 27.33 26.14
C LEU A 402 20.94 27.08 26.23
N MET A 403 21.34 25.86 26.57
CA MET A 403 22.75 25.46 26.54
C MET A 403 22.93 24.43 25.43
N THR A 404 23.96 24.58 24.61
CA THR A 404 24.26 23.68 23.50
C THR A 404 25.71 23.25 23.61
N LEU A 405 25.94 21.94 23.64
CA LEU A 405 27.23 21.31 23.44
C LEU A 405 27.22 20.62 22.07
N GLN A 406 28.18 20.95 21.22
CA GLN A 406 28.24 20.37 19.88
C GLN A 406 29.67 20.05 19.44
N ALA A 407 29.79 18.99 18.66
CA ALA A 407 30.96 18.60 17.90
C ALA A 407 30.55 18.53 16.43
N GLN A 408 31.21 19.30 15.57
CA GLN A 408 30.83 19.42 14.16
C GLN A 408 32.07 19.45 13.26
N GLN A 409 32.06 18.63 12.23
CA GLN A 409 32.97 18.69 11.10
C GLN A 409 32.21 18.38 9.79
N PHE A 410 32.88 18.57 8.66
CA PHE A 410 32.35 18.23 7.35
C PHE A 410 33.38 17.40 6.58
N GLN A 411 32.93 16.43 5.81
CA GLN A 411 33.72 15.87 4.71
C GLN A 411 33.32 16.63 3.44
N SER A 412 34.25 17.37 2.84
CA SER A 412 34.05 17.95 1.50
C SER A 412 34.03 16.82 0.48
N LEU A 413 33.10 16.88 -0.47
CA LEU A 413 33.05 16.00 -1.65
C LEU A 413 33.41 16.76 -2.93
N ALA A 414 34.11 17.89 -2.80
CA ALA A 414 34.62 18.68 -3.90
C ALA A 414 36.16 18.67 -3.87
N ASP A 415 36.78 18.46 -5.03
CA ASP A 415 38.24 18.35 -5.18
C ASP A 415 39.00 19.63 -4.86
N ASP A 416 38.34 20.79 -4.95
CA ASP A 416 38.95 22.12 -4.85
C ASP A 416 38.77 22.80 -3.49
N ILE A 417 38.08 22.15 -2.55
CA ILE A 417 37.77 22.71 -1.23
C ILE A 417 38.34 21.83 -0.12
N ASN A 418 39.51 22.23 0.41
CA ASN A 418 40.00 21.74 1.69
C ASN A 418 39.22 22.44 2.83
N ASN A 419 38.23 21.75 3.39
CA ASN A 419 37.46 22.27 4.51
C ASN A 419 38.03 21.80 5.85
N ASP A 420 39.05 22.52 6.33
CA ASP A 420 39.79 22.17 7.56
C ASP A 420 39.11 22.64 8.86
N TYR A 421 38.03 23.44 8.77
CA TYR A 421 37.43 24.02 9.97
C TYR A 421 36.54 23.01 10.71
N LYS A 422 36.93 22.68 11.94
CA LYS A 422 36.20 21.77 12.82
C LYS A 422 35.86 22.46 14.14
N LYS A 423 34.67 22.19 14.66
CA LYS A 423 34.21 22.66 15.98
C LYS A 423 34.26 21.47 16.94
N LEU A 424 35.33 21.32 17.72
CA LEU A 424 35.56 20.15 18.56
C LEU A 424 36.17 20.51 19.93
N PRO A 425 35.37 20.60 21.03
CA PRO A 425 33.94 20.86 21.06
C PRO A 425 33.63 22.37 21.03
N GLN A 426 32.39 22.73 20.72
CA GLN A 426 31.83 24.07 20.93
C GLN A 426 30.74 24.01 21.99
N PHE A 427 30.83 24.91 22.98
CA PHE A 427 29.80 25.13 23.99
C PHE A 427 29.20 26.53 23.82
N SER A 428 27.89 26.64 23.94
CA SER A 428 27.20 27.94 23.95
C SER A 428 26.08 27.95 24.99
N ALA A 429 25.86 29.11 25.59
CA ALA A 429 24.77 29.34 26.53
C ALA A 429 24.07 30.65 26.19
N ARG A 430 22.75 30.61 26.03
CA ARG A 430 21.91 31.77 25.72
C ARG A 430 20.82 31.92 26.77
N TYR A 431 20.74 33.10 27.37
CA TYR A 431 19.64 33.49 28.24
C TYR A 431 18.46 34.03 27.42
N ARG A 432 17.24 33.57 27.72
CA ARG A 432 15.96 33.89 27.05
C ARG A 432 14.99 34.52 28.06
N GLY A 433 15.49 35.46 28.85
CA GLY A 433 14.72 36.16 29.89
C GLY A 433 13.66 37.10 29.34
#